data_AF-A0A948AKC1-F1
#
_entry.id   AF-A0A948AKC1-F1
#
_cell.length_a   1.000
_cell.length_b   1.000
_cell.length_c   1.000
_cell.angle_alpha   90.00
_cell.angle_beta   90.00
_cell.angle_gamma   90.00
#
_symmetry.space_group_name_H-M   'P 1'
#
loop_
_entity.id
_entity.type
_entity.pdbx_description
1 polymer ?
#
loop_
_entity_poly.entity_id
_entity_poly.type
_entity_poly.pdbx_seq_one_letter_code
_entity_poly.pdbx_strand_id
1 'polypeptide(L)'
;MSNSIPRLSILSLLLGLLWSNASAEVVSLRQAGVAALNQNSELAVSQARVAQAESGLKQADGARLPRVNVSLNATHTNDALSAFGLKLGQERISAADFNPATLN
;
A
#
# COMPACT_ATOMS: atom_id res chain seq x y z
N MET A 1 10.82 -1.94 48.09
CA MET A 1 12.13 -1.26 48.24
C MET A 1 12.42 -0.50 46.96
N SER A 2 12.27 0.82 46.99
CA SER A 2 12.39 1.70 45.81
C SER A 2 13.85 2.08 45.60
N ASN A 3 14.44 1.64 44.47
CA ASN A 3 15.80 2.03 44.09
C ASN A 3 15.80 3.46 43.54
N SER A 4 16.05 4.43 44.42
CA SER A 4 16.25 5.84 44.05
C SER A 4 17.58 5.99 43.30
N ILE A 5 17.53 6.15 41.98
CA ILE A 5 18.71 6.47 41.16
C ILE A 5 19.30 7.80 41.66
N PRO A 6 20.60 7.86 42.02
CA PRO A 6 21.19 9.07 42.56
C PRO A 6 21.24 10.16 41.48
N ARG A 7 20.50 11.26 41.72
CA ARG A 7 20.42 12.44 40.83
C ARG A 7 21.79 13.03 40.46
N LEU A 8 22.81 12.80 41.28
CA LEU A 8 24.19 13.20 40.99
C LEU A 8 24.79 12.46 39.78
N SER A 9 24.50 11.18 39.59
CA SER A 9 25.01 10.39 38.46
C SER A 9 24.43 10.84 37.12
N ILE A 10 23.19 11.33 37.13
CA ILE A 10 22.55 11.93 35.95
C ILE A 10 23.27 13.23 35.55
N LEU A 11 23.66 14.04 36.54
CA LEU A 11 24.37 15.30 36.30
C LEU A 11 25.79 15.06 35.74
N SER A 12 26.49 14.04 36.22
CA SER A 12 27.81 13.66 35.70
C SER A 12 27.75 13.18 34.24
N LEU A 13 26.72 12.40 33.90
CA LEU A 13 26.50 11.93 32.54
C LEU A 13 26.16 13.08 31.58
N LEU A 14 25.37 14.03 32.03
CA LEU A 14 25.05 15.26 31.28
C LEU A 14 26.29 16.14 31.07
N LEU A 15 27.19 16.22 32.04
CA LEU A 15 28.39 17.05 31.93
C LEU A 15 29.43 16.45 30.96
N GLY A 16 29.53 15.12 30.88
CA GLY A 16 30.43 14.43 29.95
C GLY A 16 30.07 14.64 28.48
N LEU A 17 28.78 14.85 28.17
CA LEU A 17 28.31 15.16 26.82
C LEU A 17 28.74 16.55 26.33
N LEU A 18 29.13 17.47 27.23
CA LEU A 18 29.57 18.82 26.87
C LEU A 18 31.02 18.87 26.39
N TRP A 19 31.81 17.81 26.58
CA TRP A 19 33.23 17.76 26.21
C TRP A 19 33.48 17.16 24.82
N SER A 20 32.43 16.92 24.02
CA SER A 20 32.61 16.45 22.64
C SER A 20 33.13 17.58 21.76
N ASN A 21 34.43 17.54 21.42
CA ASN A 21 35.00 18.42 20.42
C ASN A 21 34.59 17.91 19.03
N ALA A 22 33.74 18.65 18.34
CA ALA A 22 33.41 18.40 16.94
C ALA A 22 34.52 18.98 16.06
N SER A 23 35.38 18.13 15.50
CA SER A 23 36.34 18.55 14.48
C SER A 23 35.60 18.76 13.16
N ALA A 24 35.59 20.01 12.66
CA ALA A 24 35.00 20.34 11.36
C ALA A 24 35.96 19.88 10.25
N GLU A 25 35.58 18.82 9.54
CA GLU A 25 36.31 18.35 8.35
C GLU A 25 36.14 19.37 7.21
N VAL A 26 37.25 19.79 6.61
CA VAL A 26 37.25 20.83 5.57
C VAL A 26 36.82 20.21 4.24
N VAL A 27 35.54 20.32 3.92
CA VAL A 27 34.97 19.75 2.69
C VAL A 27 35.40 20.57 1.46
N SER A 28 35.95 19.90 0.45
CA SER A 28 36.29 20.55 -0.82
C SER A 28 35.03 20.92 -1.62
N LEU A 29 35.07 21.99 -2.43
CA LEU A 29 33.93 22.43 -3.26
C LEU A 29 33.35 21.31 -4.14
N ARG A 30 34.19 20.40 -4.63
CA ARG A 30 33.77 19.23 -5.41
C ARG A 30 32.95 18.24 -4.59
N GLN A 31 33.37 17.95 -3.36
CA GLN A 31 32.63 17.09 -2.44
C GLN A 31 31.31 17.74 -2.00
N ALA A 32 31.31 19.06 -1.76
CA ALA A 32 30.09 19.80 -1.45
C ALA A 32 29.08 19.76 -2.60
N GLY A 33 29.52 19.88 -3.85
CA GLY A 33 28.65 19.76 -5.03
C GLY A 33 28.05 18.36 -5.20
N VAL A 34 28.84 17.31 -5.00
CA VAL A 34 28.35 15.91 -5.07
C VAL A 34 27.37 15.63 -3.92
N ALA A 35 27.68 16.08 -2.71
CA ALA A 35 26.79 15.94 -1.57
C ALA A 35 25.47 16.70 -1.77
N ALA A 36 25.55 17.93 -2.30
CA ALA A 36 24.39 18.76 -2.59
C ALA A 36 23.48 18.09 -3.63
N LEU A 37 24.02 17.55 -4.72
CA LEU A 37 23.24 16.83 -5.73
C LEU A 37 22.59 15.55 -5.17
N ASN A 38 23.33 14.78 -4.37
CA ASN A 38 22.82 13.54 -3.77
C ASN A 38 21.76 13.79 -2.69
N GLN A 39 21.86 14.90 -1.95
CA GLN A 39 20.93 15.27 -0.89
C GLN A 39 19.88 16.30 -1.36
N ASN A 40 19.82 16.62 -2.65
CA ASN A 40 18.86 17.58 -3.18
C ASN A 40 17.45 16.97 -3.21
N SER A 41 16.60 17.39 -2.27
CA SER A 41 15.20 16.99 -2.22
C SER A 41 14.40 17.42 -3.44
N GLU A 42 14.78 18.52 -4.10
CA GLU A 42 14.14 18.99 -5.34
C GLU A 42 14.42 18.05 -6.52
N LEU A 43 15.65 17.50 -6.61
CA LEU A 43 15.97 16.47 -7.60
C LEU A 43 15.19 15.17 -7.34
N ALA A 44 15.00 14.79 -6.07
CA ALA A 44 14.17 13.64 -5.73
C ALA A 44 12.69 13.86 -6.10
N VAL A 45 12.16 15.07 -5.83
CA VAL A 45 10.79 15.45 -6.23
C VAL A 45 10.65 15.45 -7.76
N SER A 46 11.63 15.96 -8.49
CA SER A 46 11.64 15.95 -9.95
C SER A 46 11.60 14.52 -10.50
N GLN A 47 12.44 13.63 -9.98
CA GLN A 47 12.45 12.21 -10.36
C GLN A 47 11.11 11.53 -10.06
N ALA A 48 10.51 11.82 -8.90
CA ALA A 48 9.18 11.29 -8.56
C ALA A 48 8.09 11.76 -9.54
N ARG A 49 8.14 13.02 -9.99
CA ARG A 49 7.21 13.54 -11.02
C ARG A 49 7.37 12.83 -12.35
N VAL A 50 8.61 12.52 -12.76
CA VAL A 50 8.88 11.75 -13.99
C VAL A 50 8.29 10.35 -13.86
N ALA A 51 8.58 9.64 -12.77
CA ALA A 51 8.03 8.30 -12.52
C ALA A 51 6.49 8.29 -12.49
N GLN A 52 5.87 9.34 -11.93
CA GLN A 52 4.43 9.52 -11.94
C GLN A 52 3.89 9.70 -13.36
N ALA A 53 4.53 10.55 -14.17
CA ALA A 53 4.12 10.78 -15.56
C ALA A 53 4.23 9.50 -16.41
N GLU A 54 5.34 8.76 -16.30
CA GLU A 54 5.53 7.48 -16.96
C GLU A 54 4.46 6.44 -16.56
N SER A 55 4.11 6.39 -15.27
CA SER A 55 3.05 5.51 -14.78
C SER A 55 1.68 5.92 -15.34
N GLY A 56 1.41 7.22 -15.44
CA GLY A 56 0.19 7.75 -16.06
C GLY A 56 0.08 7.37 -17.54
N LEU A 57 1.17 7.45 -18.29
CA LEU A 57 1.22 6.98 -19.68
C LEU A 57 0.91 5.48 -19.79
N LYS A 58 1.54 4.65 -18.95
CA LYS A 58 1.28 3.19 -18.92
C LYS A 58 -0.18 2.87 -18.58
N GLN A 59 -0.81 3.62 -17.68
CA GLN A 59 -2.23 3.46 -17.37
C GLN A 59 -3.12 3.84 -18.55
N ALA A 60 -2.83 4.96 -19.23
CA ALA A 60 -3.56 5.39 -20.42
C ALA A 60 -3.41 4.37 -21.57
N ASP A 61 -2.22 3.78 -21.73
CA ASP A 61 -1.99 2.69 -22.67
C ASP A 61 -2.78 1.43 -22.29
N GLY A 62 -2.74 1.05 -21.01
CA GLY A 62 -3.50 -0.08 -20.48
C GLY A 62 -5.02 0.07 -20.63
N ALA A 63 -5.54 1.31 -20.62
CA ALA A 63 -6.96 1.58 -20.84
C ALA A 63 -7.44 1.21 -22.26
N ARG A 64 -6.53 1.12 -23.23
CA ARG A 64 -6.82 0.66 -24.60
C ARG A 64 -6.78 -0.87 -24.74
N LEU A 65 -6.32 -1.58 -23.73
CA LEU A 65 -6.20 -3.03 -23.73
C LEU A 65 -7.45 -3.70 -23.12
N PRO A 66 -7.79 -4.93 -23.56
CA PRO A 66 -8.84 -5.69 -22.92
C PRO A 66 -8.45 -6.04 -21.47
N ARG A 67 -9.38 -5.84 -20.53
CA ARG A 67 -9.23 -6.30 -19.15
C ARG A 67 -9.73 -7.74 -19.00
N VAL A 68 -8.85 -8.62 -18.53
CA VAL A 68 -9.19 -10.00 -18.17
C VAL A 68 -9.27 -10.09 -16.66
N ASN A 69 -10.46 -10.39 -16.14
CA ASN A 69 -10.69 -10.63 -14.72
C ASN A 69 -11.25 -12.04 -14.53
N VAL A 70 -10.75 -12.76 -13.53
CA VAL A 70 -11.28 -14.07 -13.13
C VAL A 70 -12.02 -13.88 -11.81
N SER A 71 -13.29 -14.26 -11.78
CA SER A 71 -14.11 -14.24 -10.57
C SER A 71 -14.89 -15.54 -10.42
N LEU A 72 -15.14 -15.93 -9.17
CA LEU A 72 -15.95 -17.09 -8.82
C LEU A 72 -17.10 -16.60 -7.95
N ASN A 73 -18.34 -16.79 -8.42
CA ASN A 73 -19.55 -16.51 -7.67
C ASN A 73 -20.27 -17.82 -7.39
N ALA A 74 -20.51 -18.14 -6.12
CA ALA A 74 -21.24 -19.33 -5.69
C ALA A 74 -22.37 -18.91 -4.75
N THR A 75 -23.58 -19.38 -5.06
CA THR A 75 -24.78 -19.12 -4.25
C THR A 75 -25.43 -20.45 -3.93
N HIS A 76 -25.71 -20.68 -2.64
CA HIS A 76 -26.42 -21.86 -2.17
C HIS A 76 -27.74 -21.43 -1.53
N THR A 77 -28.84 -22.06 -1.93
CA THR A 77 -30.15 -21.85 -1.34
C THR A 77 -30.93 -23.15 -1.34
N ASN A 78 -31.73 -23.36 -0.31
CA ASN A 78 -32.70 -24.45 -0.19
C ASN A 78 -34.15 -23.95 -0.32
N ASP A 79 -34.35 -22.65 -0.49
CA ASP A 79 -35.65 -22.05 -0.81
C ASP A 79 -35.99 -22.33 -2.27
N ALA A 80 -37.16 -22.93 -2.51
CA ALA A 80 -37.52 -23.45 -3.83
C ALA A 80 -37.72 -22.34 -4.87
N LEU A 81 -38.31 -21.21 -4.47
CA LEU A 81 -38.51 -20.06 -5.35
C LEU A 81 -37.16 -19.43 -5.76
N SER A 82 -36.27 -19.24 -4.80
CA SER A 82 -34.92 -18.72 -5.03
C SER A 82 -34.08 -19.68 -5.87
N ALA A 83 -34.17 -20.99 -5.62
CA ALA A 83 -33.48 -22.01 -6.40
C ALA A 83 -33.98 -22.03 -7.85
N PHE A 84 -35.30 -21.92 -8.06
CA PHE A 84 -35.90 -21.80 -9.39
C PHE A 84 -35.41 -20.53 -10.11
N GLY A 85 -35.46 -19.38 -9.45
CA GLY A 85 -34.96 -18.11 -10.00
C GLY A 85 -33.47 -18.16 -10.37
N LEU A 86 -32.65 -18.80 -9.52
CA LEU A 86 -31.23 -19.01 -9.80
C LEU A 86 -30.98 -19.95 -10.99
N LYS A 87 -31.75 -21.05 -11.10
CA LYS A 87 -31.66 -21.96 -12.26
C LYS A 87 -32.10 -21.28 -13.54
N LEU A 88 -33.15 -20.47 -13.48
CA LEU A 88 -33.67 -19.71 -14.62
C LEU A 88 -32.64 -18.68 -15.11
N GLY A 89 -32.05 -17.89 -14.20
CA GLY A 89 -31.01 -16.91 -14.54
C GLY A 89 -29.71 -17.54 -15.05
N GLN A 90 -29.48 -18.83 -14.76
CA GLN A 90 -28.35 -19.61 -15.28
C GLN A 90 -28.70 -20.38 -16.57
N GLU A 91 -29.92 -20.25 -17.10
CA GLU A 91 -30.41 -21.03 -18.25
C GLU A 91 -30.35 -22.56 -18.05
N ARG A 92 -30.39 -23.04 -16.80
CA ARG A 92 -30.34 -24.46 -16.43
C ARG A 92 -31.72 -25.03 -16.09
N ILE A 93 -32.75 -24.48 -16.71
CA ILE A 93 -34.16 -24.82 -16.46
C ILE A 93 -34.63 -25.93 -17.40
N SER A 94 -35.44 -26.84 -16.88
CA SER A 94 -36.16 -27.87 -17.64
C SER A 94 -37.67 -27.80 -17.40
N ALA A 95 -38.47 -28.48 -18.22
CA ALA A 95 -39.92 -28.53 -18.02
C ALA A 95 -40.31 -29.12 -16.65
N ALA A 96 -39.46 -29.97 -16.06
CA ALA A 96 -39.67 -30.56 -14.74
C ALA A 96 -39.48 -29.57 -13.58
N ASP A 97 -38.74 -28.48 -13.80
CA ASP A 97 -38.51 -27.44 -12.78
C ASP A 97 -39.74 -26.50 -12.61
N PHE A 98 -40.72 -26.56 -13.52
CA PHE A 98 -42.00 -25.84 -13.42
C PHE A 98 -43.07 -26.65 -12.68
N ASN A 99 -42.74 -27.24 -11.53
CA ASN A 99 -43.69 -27.99 -10.73
C ASN A 99 -44.39 -27.10 -9.69
N PRO A 100 -45.71 -26.82 -9.82
CA PRO A 100 -46.43 -25.96 -8.89
C PRO A 100 -46.45 -26.49 -7.44
N ALA A 101 -46.32 -27.81 -7.24
CA ALA A 101 -46.31 -28.41 -5.91
C ALA A 101 -45.01 -28.15 -5.13
N THR A 102 -43.93 -27.75 -5.81
CA THR A 102 -42.65 -27.41 -5.18
C THR A 102 -42.39 -25.91 -5.12
N LEU A 103 -43.28 -25.08 -5.68
CA LEU A 103 -43.11 -23.62 -5.79
C LEU A 103 -44.05 -22.81 -4.87
N ASN A 104 -44.96 -23.48 -4.16
CA ASN A 104 -45.84 -22.89 -3.13
C ASN A 104 -45.32 -23.17 -1.72
#